data_AF-A0A386TY29-F1
#
_entry.id   AF-A0A386TY29-F1
#
_cell.length_a   1.000
_cell.length_b   1.000
_cell.length_c   1.000
_cell.angle_alpha   90.00
_cell.angle_beta   90.00
_cell.angle_gamma   90.00
#
_symmetry.space_group_name_H-M   'P 1'
#
loop_
_entity.id
_entity.type
_entity.pdbx_description
1 polymer ?
#
loop_
_entity_poly.entity_id
_entity_poly.type
_entity_poly.pdbx_seq_one_letter_code
_entity_poly.pdbx_strand_id
1 'polypeptide(L)'
;MDYIIPNPNWVAGFSSGEDCFMVDINKSKSNKIGQSVNLRFVISQHKKDVLLMLSLINFLNCGQIYKNKDCFNLTIRKFADIDNKIIPFFIKYPIIGNKSLDFQDFYKVN
;
A
#
# COMPACT_ATOMS: atom_id res chain seq x y z
N MET A 1 14.95 10.10 14.81
CA MET A 1 13.69 10.81 15.10
C MET A 1 12.70 10.37 14.05
N ASP A 2 11.59 9.79 14.48
CA ASP A 2 10.49 9.45 13.59
C ASP A 2 9.64 10.70 13.36
N TYR A 3 9.10 10.86 12.14
CA TYR A 3 8.19 11.95 11.85
C TYR A 3 6.83 11.64 12.44
N ILE A 4 6.19 12.64 13.04
CA ILE A 4 4.81 12.52 13.50
C ILE A 4 3.91 12.77 12.30
N ILE A 5 3.14 11.75 11.91
CA ILE A 5 2.10 11.90 10.89
C ILE A 5 1.00 12.81 11.47
N PRO A 6 0.74 13.98 10.86
CA PRO A 6 -0.05 15.02 11.49
C PRO A 6 -1.55 14.67 11.57
N ASN A 7 -2.08 13.95 10.59
CA ASN A 7 -3.44 13.44 10.56
C ASN A 7 -3.60 12.39 9.43
N PRO A 8 -4.65 11.55 9.45
CA PRO A 8 -4.90 10.54 8.42
C PRO A 8 -5.18 11.09 7.01
N ASN A 9 -5.80 12.28 6.89
CA ASN A 9 -6.05 12.88 5.57
C ASN A 9 -4.75 13.25 4.85
N TRP A 10 -3.69 13.57 5.60
CA TRP A 10 -2.36 13.79 5.03
C TRP A 10 -1.83 12.52 4.35
N VAL A 11 -2.00 11.34 4.98
CA VAL A 11 -1.60 10.06 4.38
C VAL A 11 -2.45 9.76 3.14
N ALA A 12 -3.76 9.98 3.18
CA ALA A 12 -4.62 9.80 2.01
C ALA A 12 -4.23 10.72 0.84
N GLY A 13 -3.95 11.99 1.12
CA GLY A 13 -3.47 12.94 0.12
C GLY A 13 -2.09 12.56 -0.43
N PHE A 14 -1.16 12.16 0.43
CA PHE A 14 0.16 11.69 0.02
C PHE A 14 0.08 10.43 -0.86
N SER A 15 -0.73 9.45 -0.45
CA SER A 15 -0.99 8.24 -1.21
C SER A 15 -1.58 8.56 -2.57
N SER A 16 -2.54 9.49 -2.66
CA SER A 16 -3.13 9.91 -3.95
C SER A 16 -2.09 10.32 -5.00
N GLY A 17 -0.93 10.84 -4.58
CA GLY A 17 0.21 11.11 -5.47
C GLY A 17 1.18 9.93 -5.65
N GLU A 18 1.58 9.28 -4.56
CA GLU A 18 2.78 8.41 -4.53
C GLU A 18 2.51 6.90 -4.48
N ASP A 19 1.28 6.49 -4.16
CA ASP A 19 0.96 5.07 -3.96
C ASP A 19 0.78 4.25 -5.24
N CYS A 20 0.54 2.95 -5.07
CA CYS A 20 0.18 2.04 -6.14
C CYS A 20 -0.63 0.87 -5.57
N PHE A 21 -1.88 0.71 -6.02
CA PHE A 21 -2.71 -0.46 -5.77
C PHE A 21 -2.54 -1.46 -6.92
N MET A 22 -2.08 -2.67 -6.63
CA MET A 22 -1.80 -3.70 -7.63
C MET A 22 -2.51 -5.02 -7.32
N VAL A 23 -2.98 -5.66 -8.38
CA VAL A 23 -3.51 -7.02 -8.38
C VAL A 23 -2.60 -7.88 -9.25
N ASP A 24 -1.82 -8.76 -8.62
CA ASP A 24 -0.89 -9.65 -9.32
C ASP A 24 -1.51 -11.05 -9.49
N ILE A 25 -1.61 -11.52 -10.74
CA ILE A 25 -2.01 -12.90 -11.06
C ILE A 25 -0.76 -13.70 -11.38
N ASN A 26 -0.39 -14.62 -10.49
CA ASN A 26 0.80 -15.44 -10.62
C ASN A 26 0.43 -16.89 -10.94
N LYS A 27 1.29 -17.60 -11.68
CA LYS A 27 1.13 -19.05 -11.89
C LYS A 27 1.41 -19.79 -10.58
N SER A 28 0.52 -20.71 -10.20
CA SER A 28 0.64 -21.50 -8.98
C SER A 28 0.28 -22.96 -9.26
N LYS A 29 1.27 -23.86 -9.21
CA LYS A 29 1.06 -25.29 -9.45
C LYS A 29 0.29 -25.98 -8.31
N SER A 30 0.29 -25.39 -7.12
CA SER A 30 -0.37 -25.94 -5.93
C SER A 30 -1.85 -25.56 -5.83
N ASN A 31 -2.29 -24.52 -6.55
CA ASN A 31 -3.69 -24.10 -6.55
C ASN A 31 -4.50 -24.86 -7.60
N LYS A 32 -5.77 -25.17 -7.30
CA LYS A 32 -6.67 -25.94 -8.19
C LYS A 32 -6.82 -25.33 -9.59
N ILE A 33 -6.81 -24.01 -9.70
CA ILE A 33 -7.00 -23.26 -10.95
C ILE A 33 -5.65 -22.99 -11.65
N GLY A 34 -4.52 -23.40 -11.07
CA GLY A 34 -3.19 -23.16 -11.63
C GLY A 34 -2.67 -21.73 -11.45
N GLN A 35 -3.38 -20.88 -10.71
CA GLN A 35 -3.09 -19.46 -10.51
C GLN A 35 -3.27 -19.04 -9.05
N SER A 36 -2.58 -17.97 -8.63
CA SER A 36 -2.79 -17.25 -7.36
C SER A 36 -2.96 -15.76 -7.61
N VAL A 37 -3.90 -15.15 -6.91
CA VAL A 37 -4.13 -13.70 -6.93
C VAL A 37 -3.48 -13.11 -5.68
N ASN A 38 -2.70 -12.04 -5.84
CA ASN A 38 -2.06 -11.36 -4.73
C ASN A 38 -2.37 -9.88 -4.82
N LEU A 39 -2.93 -9.33 -3.75
CA LEU A 39 -3.13 -7.90 -3.59
C LEU A 39 -1.85 -7.28 -3.02
N ARG A 40 -1.48 -6.11 -3.54
CA ARG A 40 -0.30 -5.37 -3.10
C ARG A 40 -0.57 -3.87 -3.10
N PHE A 41 -0.34 -3.25 -1.96
CA PHE A 41 -0.24 -1.80 -1.82
C PHE A 41 1.23 -1.40 -1.66
N VAL A 42 1.67 -0.40 -2.42
CA VAL A 42 3.06 0.08 -2.40
C VAL A 42 3.10 1.60 -2.33
N ILE A 43 4.00 2.13 -1.51
CA ILE A 43 4.46 3.52 -1.57
C ILE A 43 5.94 3.47 -1.88
N SER A 44 6.39 4.22 -2.88
CA SER A 44 7.80 4.30 -3.27
C SER A 44 8.31 5.71 -3.01
N GLN A 45 9.47 5.85 -2.36
CA GLN A 45 10.06 7.16 -2.13
C GLN A 45 11.58 7.10 -2.16
N HIS A 46 12.23 8.20 -2.53
CA HIS A 46 13.68 8.31 -2.55
C HIS A 46 14.29 8.03 -1.16
N LYS A 47 15.52 7.49 -1.14
CA LYS A 47 16.23 7.08 0.09
C LYS A 47 16.42 8.16 1.14
N LYS A 48 16.29 9.43 0.74
CA LYS A 48 16.36 10.60 1.64
C LYS A 48 15.22 10.62 2.65
N ASP A 49 14.06 10.06 2.29
CA ASP A 49 12.84 10.09 3.11
C ASP A 49 12.57 8.75 3.81
N VAL A 50 13.61 7.93 4.04
CA VAL A 50 13.45 6.63 4.71
C VAL A 50 12.79 6.74 6.09
N LEU A 51 13.06 7.82 6.82
CA LEU A 51 12.44 8.08 8.13
C LEU A 51 10.93 8.33 8.00
N LEU A 52 10.49 8.98 6.92
CA LEU A 52 9.06 9.15 6.63
C LEU A 52 8.41 7.79 6.31
N MET A 53 9.09 6.96 5.52
CA MET A 53 8.62 5.62 5.18
C MET A 53 8.46 4.74 6.45
N LEU A 54 9.40 4.82 7.39
CA LEU A 54 9.29 4.13 8.68
C LEU A 54 8.12 4.68 9.52
N SER A 55 7.91 5.99 9.49
CA SER A 55 6.78 6.63 10.18
C SER A 55 5.43 6.19 9.60
N LEU A 56 5.35 5.97 8.29
CA LEU A 56 4.16 5.43 7.62
C LEU A 56 3.88 3.97 8.02
N ILE A 57 4.91 3.12 8.16
CA ILE A 57 4.73 1.75 8.70
C ILE A 57 4.13 1.81 10.10
N ASN A 58 4.69 2.65 10.98
CA ASN A 58 4.23 2.78 12.35
C ASN A 58 2.79 3.30 12.40
N PHE A 59 2.46 4.29 11.57
CA PHE A 59 1.12 4.88 11.48
C PHE A 59 0.07 3.88 10.95
N LEU A 60 0.37 3.18 9.87
CA LEU A 60 -0.52 2.17 9.29
C LEU A 60 -0.53 0.85 10.09
N ASN A 61 0.42 0.71 11.02
CA ASN A 61 0.66 -0.48 11.82
C ASN A 61 0.76 -1.78 10.98
N CYS A 62 1.36 -1.67 9.79
CA CYS A 62 1.62 -2.79 8.89
C CYS A 62 2.59 -2.41 7.77
N GLY A 63 3.05 -3.42 7.02
CA GLY A 63 3.95 -3.26 5.89
C GLY A 63 5.42 -3.46 6.22
N GLN A 64 6.22 -3.54 5.15
CA GLN A 64 7.66 -3.73 5.22
C GLN A 64 8.35 -2.84 4.18
N ILE A 65 9.51 -2.29 4.52
CA ILE A 65 10.33 -1.51 3.59
C ILE A 65 11.32 -2.42 2.89
N TYR A 66 11.41 -2.27 1.56
CA TYR A 66 12.39 -2.91 0.72
C TYR A 66 13.20 -1.85 -0.02
N LYS A 67 14.53 -1.97 -0.03
CA LYS A 67 15.40 -1.07 -0.79
C LYS A 67 15.37 -1.46 -2.27
N ASN A 68 15.19 -0.46 -3.14
CA ASN A 68 15.28 -0.61 -4.58
C ASN A 68 16.11 0.55 -5.18
N LYS A 69 17.36 0.29 -5.55
CA LYS A 69 18.32 1.30 -6.02
C LYS A 69 18.40 2.49 -5.05
N ASP A 70 17.98 3.67 -5.50
CA ASP A 70 17.95 4.92 -4.73
C ASP A 70 16.62 5.21 -4.05
N CYS A 71 15.68 4.27 -4.09
CA CYS A 71 14.38 4.36 -3.45
C CYS A 71 14.17 3.26 -2.41
N PHE A 72 13.21 3.50 -1.53
CA PHE A 72 12.59 2.50 -0.66
C PHE A 72 11.15 2.32 -1.05
N ASN A 73 10.69 1.06 -1.00
CA ASN A 73 9.31 0.68 -1.24
C ASN A 73 8.71 0.17 0.07
N LEU A 74 7.80 0.93 0.68
CA LEU A 74 6.91 0.40 1.70
C LEU A 74 5.89 -0.47 0.99
N THR A 75 5.84 -1.75 1.33
CA THR A 75 5.01 -2.74 0.65
C THR A 75 4.15 -3.49 1.65
N ILE A 76 2.85 -3.59 1.35
CA ILE A 76 1.84 -4.32 2.12
C ILE A 76 1.23 -5.37 1.20
N ARG A 77 1.48 -6.64 1.53
CA ARG A 77 1.06 -7.83 0.73
C ARG A 77 0.24 -8.83 1.52
N LYS A 78 0.30 -8.78 2.85
CA LYS A 78 -0.43 -9.72 3.69
C LYS A 78 -1.92 -9.41 3.56
N PHE A 79 -2.68 -10.37 3.03
CA PHE A 79 -4.11 -10.21 2.78
C PHE A 79 -4.84 -9.66 4.02
N ALA A 80 -4.58 -10.21 5.20
CA ALA A 80 -5.19 -9.75 6.45
C ALA A 80 -4.89 -8.26 6.77
N ASP A 81 -3.69 -7.75 6.46
CA ASP A 81 -3.39 -6.32 6.67
C ASP A 81 -4.09 -5.45 5.63
N ILE A 82 -4.21 -5.93 4.38
CA ILE A 82 -4.92 -5.23 3.32
C ILE A 82 -6.41 -5.09 3.68
N ASP A 83 -7.03 -6.22 4.01
CA ASP A 83 -8.46 -6.35 4.31
C ASP A 83 -8.85 -5.60 5.59
N ASN A 84 -8.06 -5.74 6.67
CA ASN A 84 -8.45 -5.19 7.98
C ASN A 84 -7.89 -3.79 8.26
N LYS A 85 -6.91 -3.31 7.48
CA LYS A 85 -6.26 -2.00 7.75
C LYS A 85 -6.31 -1.07 6.54
N ILE A 86 -5.82 -1.51 5.38
CA ILE A 86 -5.63 -0.62 4.22
C ILE A 86 -6.94 -0.25 3.54
N ILE A 87 -7.78 -1.25 3.24
CA ILE A 87 -9.10 -0.99 2.64
C ILE A 87 -9.97 -0.13 3.57
N PRO A 88 -10.15 -0.46 4.86
CA PRO A 88 -10.91 0.38 5.78
C PRO A 88 -10.35 1.80 5.92
N PHE A 89 -9.02 1.95 5.90
CA PHE A 89 -8.37 3.25 5.94
C PHE A 89 -8.77 4.13 4.75
N PHE A 90 -8.66 3.61 3.52
CA PHE A 90 -8.97 4.38 2.30
C PHE A 90 -10.47 4.49 2.00
N ILE A 91 -11.32 3.66 2.62
CA ILE A 91 -12.77 3.91 2.67
C ILE A 91 -13.07 5.12 3.56
N LYS A 92 -12.43 5.21 4.73
CA LYS A 92 -12.64 6.30 5.69
C LYS A 92 -11.98 7.62 5.26
N TYR A 93 -10.81 7.53 4.61
CA TYR A 93 -10.03 8.67 4.12
C TYR A 93 -9.75 8.45 2.62
N PRO A 94 -10.65 8.90 1.75
CA PRO A 94 -10.61 8.56 0.32
C PRO A 94 -9.35 9.03 -0.39
N ILE A 95 -8.83 8.17 -1.29
CA ILE A 95 -7.90 8.56 -2.34
C ILE A 95 -8.62 9.48 -3.33
N ILE A 96 -7.92 10.50 -3.84
CA ILE A 96 -8.45 11.50 -4.77
C ILE A 96 -7.75 11.36 -6.13
N GLY A 97 -8.44 11.74 -7.20
CA GLY A 97 -7.93 11.71 -8.57
C GLY A 97 -8.05 10.35 -9.22
N ASN A 98 -7.32 10.11 -10.32
CA ASN A 98 -7.48 8.90 -11.13
C ASN A 98 -7.15 7.62 -10.35
N LYS A 99 -6.26 7.67 -9.36
CA LYS A 99 -5.94 6.52 -8.50
C LYS A 99 -7.09 6.04 -7.63
N SER A 100 -8.13 6.87 -7.44
CA SER A 100 -9.35 6.42 -6.77
C SER A 100 -10.03 5.29 -7.55
N LEU A 101 -9.89 5.26 -8.88
CA LEU A 101 -10.39 4.17 -9.73
C LEU A 101 -9.56 2.89 -9.51
N ASP A 102 -8.24 3.01 -9.43
CA ASP A 102 -7.35 1.88 -9.12
C ASP A 102 -7.70 1.27 -7.75
N PHE A 103 -7.95 2.11 -6.74
CA PHE A 103 -8.41 1.66 -5.43
C PHE A 103 -9.78 0.96 -5.51
N GLN A 104 -10.72 1.48 -6.31
CA GLN A 104 -12.03 0.84 -6.47
C GLN A 104 -11.90 -0.55 -7.08
N ASP A 105 -11.06 -0.71 -8.11
CA ASP A 105 -10.84 -2.02 -8.73
C ASP A 105 -10.09 -2.97 -7.80
N PHE A 106 -9.11 -2.46 -7.05
CA PHE A 106 -8.45 -3.20 -5.98
C PHE A 106 -9.43 -3.67 -4.90
N TYR A 107 -10.38 -2.82 -4.50
CA TYR A 107 -11.42 -3.13 -3.51
C TYR A 107 -12.40 -4.19 -4.02
N LYS A 108 -12.76 -4.16 -5.31
CA LYS A 108 -13.66 -5.18 -5.91
C LYS A 108 -13.05 -6.58 -5.95
N VAL A 109 -11.73 -6.69 -6.00
CA VAL A 109 -11.02 -7.99 -6.07
C VAL A 109 -10.84 -8.64 -4.70
N ASN A 110 -10.80 -7.84 -3.63
CA ASN A 110 -10.69 -8.32 -2.25
C ASN A 110 -11.98 -9.01 -1.79
#